data_AF-A0A7J8VUG4-F1
#
_entry.id   AF-A0A7J8VUG4-F1
#
_cell.length_a   1.000
_cell.length_b   1.000
_cell.length_c   1.000
_cell.angle_alpha   90.00
_cell.angle_beta   90.00
_cell.angle_gamma   90.00
#
_symmetry.space_group_name_H-M   'P 1'
#
loop_
_entity.id
_entity.type
_entity.pdbx_description
1 polymer ?
#
loop_
_entity_poly.entity_id
_entity_poly.type
_entity_poly.pdbx_seq_one_letter_code
_entity_poly.pdbx_strand_id
1 'polypeptide(L)'
;MPFVEQERYKISSGCRLHPDNDLYRDQEQHKHHVDINEWRCGYCRKNFYEEKYLDKHFDNRHFDLLNTSHGRCLADLCGALHCDLVMDSSLRKTKCNPAAAARNKHLCESLADSCFPVSKGPVTGRLHGI
;
A
#
# COMPACT_ATOMS: atom_id res chain seq x y z
N MET A 1 -8.45 -5.99 0.17
CA MET A 1 -9.15 -5.06 -0.76
C MET A 1 -10.53 -5.62 -1.04
N PRO A 2 -11.61 -5.02 -0.47
CA PRO A 2 -12.94 -5.64 -0.44
C PRO A 2 -13.47 -6.05 -1.81
N PHE A 3 -13.32 -5.19 -2.83
CA PHE A 3 -13.75 -5.51 -4.20
C PHE A 3 -13.00 -6.72 -4.79
N VAL A 4 -11.67 -6.76 -4.62
CA VAL A 4 -10.80 -7.82 -5.16
C VAL A 4 -11.15 -9.17 -4.53
N GLU A 5 -11.43 -9.16 -3.22
CA GLU A 5 -11.83 -10.34 -2.45
C GLU A 5 -13.24 -10.80 -2.84
N GLN A 6 -14.20 -9.88 -2.94
CA GLN A 6 -15.59 -10.16 -3.29
C GLN A 6 -15.73 -10.74 -4.70
N GLU A 7 -15.06 -10.16 -5.69
CA GLU A 7 -15.12 -10.62 -7.08
C GLU A 7 -14.07 -11.70 -7.39
N ARG A 8 -13.29 -12.15 -6.39
CA ARG A 8 -12.15 -13.09 -6.53
C ARG A 8 -11.22 -12.72 -7.69
N TYR A 9 -11.04 -11.42 -7.89
CA TYR A 9 -10.26 -10.90 -9.00
C TYR A 9 -8.77 -11.11 -8.73
N LYS A 10 -8.06 -11.64 -9.72
CA LYS A 10 -6.61 -11.77 -9.65
C LYS A 10 -5.96 -10.52 -10.24
N ILE A 11 -5.39 -9.70 -9.37
CA ILE A 11 -4.59 -8.55 -9.79
C ILE A 11 -3.43 -9.04 -10.65
N SER A 12 -3.13 -8.34 -11.73
CA SER A 12 -2.01 -8.66 -12.61
C SER A 12 -0.68 -8.43 -11.90
N SER A 13 0.33 -9.27 -12.11
CA SER A 13 1.68 -9.07 -11.53
C SER A 13 2.34 -7.75 -11.97
N GLY A 14 1.91 -7.16 -13.08
CA GLY A 14 2.37 -5.83 -13.53
C GLY A 14 1.70 -4.64 -12.81
N CYS A 15 0.67 -4.87 -12.00
CA CYS A 15 -0.02 -3.82 -11.25
C CYS A 15 0.79 -3.39 -10.04
N ARG A 16 0.88 -2.08 -9.78
CA ARG A 16 1.60 -1.56 -8.61
C ARG A 16 0.97 -1.95 -7.26
N LEU A 17 -0.33 -2.23 -7.24
CA LEU A 17 -1.05 -2.72 -6.05
C LEU A 17 -0.98 -4.25 -5.87
N HIS A 18 -0.24 -4.96 -6.73
CA HIS A 18 -0.08 -6.40 -6.55
C HIS A 18 0.65 -6.66 -5.23
N PRO A 19 0.18 -7.59 -4.38
CA PRO A 19 0.80 -7.89 -3.09
C PRO A 19 2.30 -8.20 -3.18
N ASP A 20 2.73 -8.90 -4.22
CA ASP A 20 4.14 -9.25 -4.43
C ASP A 20 5.03 -8.06 -4.82
N ASN A 21 4.41 -6.95 -5.26
CA ASN A 21 5.13 -5.74 -5.63
C ASN A 21 5.23 -4.75 -4.46
N ASP A 22 4.54 -4.99 -3.35
CA ASP A 22 4.61 -4.13 -2.17
C ASP A 22 5.95 -4.31 -1.47
N LEU A 23 6.76 -3.24 -1.48
CA LEU A 23 8.12 -3.24 -0.94
C LEU A 23 8.16 -3.65 0.53
N TYR A 24 7.23 -3.18 1.35
CA TYR A 24 7.26 -3.35 2.81
C TYR A 24 6.39 -4.50 3.29
N ARG A 25 5.64 -5.16 2.39
CA ARG A 25 4.69 -6.23 2.75
C ARG A 25 5.30 -7.34 3.59
N ASP A 26 6.51 -7.78 3.25
CA ASP A 26 7.20 -8.82 4.02
C ASP A 26 7.51 -8.34 5.45
N GLN A 27 8.04 -7.13 5.62
CA GLN A 27 8.31 -6.56 6.93
C GLN A 27 7.05 -6.37 7.77
N GLU A 28 5.95 -5.90 7.17
CA GLU A 28 4.65 -5.79 7.85
C GLU A 28 4.12 -7.14 8.33
N GLN A 29 4.26 -8.21 7.54
CA GLN A 29 3.86 -9.56 7.93
C GLN A 29 4.69 -10.14 9.08
N HIS A 30 5.92 -9.65 9.25
CA HIS A 30 6.82 -10.02 10.34
C HIS A 30 6.71 -9.10 11.56
N LYS A 31 5.69 -8.22 11.62
CA LYS A 31 5.30 -7.55 12.85
C LYS A 31 4.36 -8.43 13.64
N HIS A 32 4.80 -8.83 14.83
CA HIS A 32 3.95 -9.59 15.75
C HIS A 32 3.59 -8.73 16.95
N HIS A 33 2.34 -8.29 17.02
CA HIS A 33 1.80 -7.65 18.22
C HIS A 33 1.40 -8.75 19.21
N VAL A 34 2.24 -8.95 20.24
CA VAL A 34 2.10 -10.04 21.21
C VAL A 34 1.24 -9.61 22.40
N ASP A 35 1.42 -8.37 22.87
CA ASP A 35 0.69 -7.76 23.98
C ASP A 35 0.61 -6.24 23.76
N ILE A 36 -0.18 -5.52 24.57
CA ILE A 36 -0.47 -4.07 24.47
C ILE A 36 0.80 -3.23 24.25
N ASN A 37 1.90 -3.61 24.89
CA ASN A 37 3.19 -2.95 24.78
C ASN A 37 4.32 -3.93 24.40
N GLU A 38 4.00 -5.01 23.68
CA GLU A 38 4.99 -5.97 23.23
C GLU A 38 4.83 -6.25 21.73
N TRP A 39 5.78 -5.71 20.97
CA TRP A 39 5.95 -5.94 19.54
C TRP A 39 7.18 -6.80 19.30
N ARG A 40 7.04 -7.86 18.51
CA ARG A 40 8.11 -8.81 18.23
C ARG A 40 8.45 -8.85 16.75
N CYS A 41 9.75 -8.79 16.47
CA CYS A 41 10.31 -8.99 15.14
C CYS A 41 10.23 -10.46 14.72
N GLY A 42 9.57 -10.76 13.60
CA GLY A 42 9.45 -12.11 13.05
C GLY A 42 10.77 -12.71 12.56
N TYR A 43 11.73 -11.90 12.14
CA TYR A 43 13.02 -12.39 11.61
C TYR A 43 13.99 -12.87 12.70
N CYS A 44 14.14 -12.10 13.78
CA CYS A 44 15.14 -12.36 14.83
C CYS A 44 14.56 -12.51 16.24
N ARG A 45 13.24 -12.45 16.39
CA ARG A 45 12.50 -12.59 17.65
C ARG A 45 12.83 -11.57 18.76
N LYS A 46 13.44 -10.43 18.41
CA LYS A 46 13.61 -9.30 19.33
C LYS A 46 12.26 -8.65 19.66
N ASN A 47 12.09 -8.23 20.90
CA ASN A 47 10.90 -7.54 21.39
C ASN A 47 11.15 -6.04 21.52
N PHE A 48 10.08 -5.26 21.35
CA PHE A 48 10.04 -3.81 21.36
C PHE A 48 8.77 -3.36 22.09
N TYR A 49 8.85 -2.20 22.73
CA TYR A 49 7.72 -1.65 23.50
C TYR A 49 6.61 -1.06 22.62
N GLU A 50 6.99 -0.50 21.46
CA GLU A 50 6.06 0.11 20.50
C GLU A 50 6.43 -0.29 19.07
N GLU A 51 5.44 -0.29 18.18
CA GLU A 51 5.60 -0.60 16.75
C GLU A 51 6.67 0.27 16.09
N LYS A 52 6.70 1.58 16.36
CA LYS A 52 7.68 2.51 15.78
C LYS A 52 9.13 2.11 16.02
N TYR A 53 9.43 1.41 17.13
CA TYR A 53 10.77 0.93 17.43
C TYR A 53 11.08 -0.37 16.68
N LEU A 54 10.07 -1.19 16.42
CA LEU A 54 10.18 -2.35 15.55
C LEU A 54 10.41 -1.93 14.09
N ASP A 55 9.68 -0.92 13.60
CA ASP A 55 9.87 -0.35 12.26
C ASP A 55 11.29 0.16 12.07
N LYS A 56 11.76 0.99 13.02
CA LYS A 56 13.14 1.46 13.02
C LYS A 56 14.13 0.30 13.09
N HIS A 57 13.82 -0.79 13.79
CA HIS A 57 14.68 -1.98 13.80
C HIS A 57 14.74 -2.64 12.41
N PHE A 58 13.62 -2.73 11.69
CA PHE A 58 13.61 -3.24 10.32
C PHE A 58 14.49 -2.40 9.39
N ASP A 59 14.35 -1.08 9.42
CA ASP A 59 15.15 -0.17 8.60
C ASP A 59 16.67 -0.30 8.85
N ASN A 60 17.07 -0.58 10.10
CA ASN A 60 18.49 -0.64 10.47
C ASN A 60 19.11 -2.04 10.35
N ARG A 61 18.32 -3.11 10.46
CA ARG A 61 18.83 -4.48 10.63
C ARG A 61 18.32 -5.48 9.61
N HIS A 62 17.23 -5.17 8.92
CA HIS A 62 16.57 -6.05 7.96
C HIS A 62 16.22 -5.31 6.65
N PHE A 63 16.91 -4.21 6.37
CA PHE A 63 16.75 -3.46 5.12
C PHE A 63 17.24 -4.27 3.92
N ASP A 64 18.23 -5.13 4.12
CA ASP A 64 18.79 -6.05 3.13
C ASP A 64 17.78 -7.10 2.63
N LEU A 65 16.73 -7.38 3.40
CA LEU A 65 15.66 -8.29 3.00
C LEU A 65 14.64 -7.64 2.04
N LEU A 66 14.68 -6.30 1.89
CA LEU A 66 13.78 -5.59 0.99
C LEU A 66 14.18 -5.80 -0.46
N ASN A 67 13.22 -6.19 -1.30
CA ASN A 67 13.42 -6.25 -2.75
C ASN A 67 13.32 -4.86 -3.38
N THR A 68 14.30 -3.99 -3.10
CA THR A 68 14.35 -2.61 -3.61
C THR A 68 14.42 -2.50 -5.13
N SER A 69 14.83 -3.58 -5.82
CA SER A 69 14.97 -3.60 -7.27
C SER A 69 13.62 -3.66 -8.00
N HIS A 70 12.67 -4.44 -7.49
CA HIS A 70 11.38 -4.70 -8.13
C HIS A 70 10.19 -4.22 -7.29
N GLY A 71 10.38 -4.06 -5.98
CA GLY A 71 9.38 -3.55 -5.06
C GLY A 71 8.98 -2.11 -5.37
N ARG A 72 7.77 -1.76 -4.98
CA ARG A 72 7.15 -0.44 -5.12
C ARG A 72 6.66 -0.01 -3.75
N CYS A 73 7.00 1.21 -3.36
CA CYS A 73 6.48 1.79 -2.13
C CYS A 73 5.03 2.22 -2.37
N LEU A 74 4.09 1.71 -1.58
CA LEU A 74 2.67 2.10 -1.70
C LEU A 74 2.43 3.57 -1.32
N ALA A 75 3.33 4.18 -0.54
CA ALA A 75 3.24 5.61 -0.21
C ALA A 75 3.32 6.51 -1.45
N ASP A 76 3.97 6.06 -2.53
CA ASP A 76 4.02 6.78 -3.81
C ASP A 76 2.63 6.94 -4.45
N LEU A 77 1.67 6.10 -4.05
CA LEU A 77 0.29 6.12 -4.51
C LEU A 77 -0.63 6.93 -3.60
N CYS A 78 -0.13 7.45 -2.46
CA CYS A 78 -0.99 8.10 -1.47
C CYS A 78 -1.72 9.34 -1.98
N GLY A 79 -1.15 10.06 -2.96
CA GLY A 79 -1.85 11.16 -3.61
C GLY A 79 -3.10 10.70 -4.37
N ALA A 80 -3.04 9.54 -5.03
CA ALA A 80 -4.17 8.96 -5.76
C ALA A 80 -5.16 8.23 -4.85
N LEU A 81 -4.67 7.59 -3.78
CA LEU A 81 -5.47 6.82 -2.83
C LEU A 81 -6.03 7.67 -1.67
N HIS A 82 -5.68 8.96 -1.62
CA HIS A 82 -6.06 9.87 -0.55
C HIS A 82 -5.76 9.31 0.86
N CYS A 83 -4.53 8.86 1.10
CA CYS A 83 -4.12 8.32 2.42
C CYS A 83 -4.37 9.32 3.57
N ASP A 84 -4.33 10.62 3.27
CA ASP A 84 -4.63 11.71 4.20
C ASP A 84 -6.05 11.68 4.75
N LEU A 85 -7.03 11.17 3.98
CA LEU A 85 -8.40 10.99 4.44
C LEU A 85 -8.56 9.79 5.38
N VAL A 86 -7.71 8.77 5.22
CA VAL A 86 -7.82 7.50 5.97
C VAL A 86 -7.02 7.53 7.27
N MET A 87 -5.89 8.24 7.31
CA MET A 87 -4.95 8.24 8.45
C MET A 87 -5.31 9.21 9.58
N ASP A 88 -6.52 9.80 9.56
CA ASP A 88 -7.05 10.74 10.57
C ASP A 88 -6.06 11.89 10.95
N SER A 89 -5.15 12.21 10.04
CA SER A 89 -4.19 13.29 10.20
C SER A 89 -4.97 14.59 10.00
N SER A 90 -5.59 15.09 11.08
CA SER A 90 -6.29 16.37 11.20
C SER A 90 -6.37 17.11 9.88
N LEU A 91 -7.47 16.97 9.12
CA LEU A 91 -7.68 17.57 7.80
C LEU A 91 -7.16 19.01 7.80
N ARG A 92 -5.91 19.20 7.38
CA ARG A 92 -5.34 20.52 7.26
C ARG A 92 -6.04 21.08 6.05
N LYS A 93 -7.09 21.88 6.30
CA LYS A 93 -7.87 22.62 5.30
C LYS A 93 -6.93 23.56 4.54
N THR A 94 -6.13 22.98 3.68
CA THR A 94 -5.25 23.65 2.74
C THR A 94 -6.06 23.86 1.48
N LYS A 95 -5.86 25.01 0.82
CA LYS A 95 -6.55 25.30 -0.44
C LYS A 95 -6.21 24.19 -1.43
N CYS A 96 -7.24 23.68 -2.12
CA CYS A 96 -7.06 22.71 -3.18
C CYS A 96 -6.04 23.25 -4.20
N ASN A 97 -5.02 22.46 -4.50
CA ASN A 97 -4.07 22.75 -5.57
C ASN A 97 -4.55 22.03 -6.84
N PRO A 98 -5.04 22.76 -7.86
CA PRO A 98 -5.59 22.14 -9.07
C PRO A 98 -4.58 21.27 -9.82
N ALA A 99 -3.30 21.66 -9.80
CA ALA A 99 -2.25 20.90 -10.47
C ALA A 99 -1.96 19.58 -9.73
N ALA A 100 -1.99 19.57 -8.40
CA ALA A 100 -1.84 18.34 -7.63
C ALA A 100 -3.05 17.42 -7.82
N ALA A 101 -4.26 17.98 -7.81
CA ALA A 101 -5.49 17.23 -8.08
C ALA A 101 -5.48 16.57 -9.47
N ALA A 102 -5.06 17.30 -10.51
CA ALA A 102 -4.93 16.76 -11.85
C ALA A 102 -3.90 15.62 -11.94
N ARG A 103 -2.72 15.77 -11.29
CA ARG A 103 -1.71 14.71 -11.24
C ARG A 103 -2.21 13.47 -10.51
N ASN A 104 -2.86 13.65 -9.36
CA ASN A 104 -3.39 12.54 -8.56
C ASN A 104 -4.52 11.81 -9.32
N LYS A 105 -5.37 12.55 -10.03
CA LYS A 105 -6.38 11.99 -10.93
C LYS A 105 -5.75 11.09 -12.00
N HIS A 106 -4.77 11.60 -12.74
CA HIS A 106 -4.08 10.80 -13.77
C HIS A 106 -3.35 9.59 -13.19
N LEU A 107 -2.76 9.71 -12.00
CA LEU A 107 -2.13 8.59 -11.32
C LEU A 107 -3.17 7.52 -10.94
N CYS A 108 -4.34 7.94 -10.45
CA CYS A 108 -5.45 7.03 -10.13
C CYS A 108 -5.97 6.30 -11.38
N GLU A 109 -6.21 7.02 -12.48
CA GLU A 109 -6.66 6.46 -13.77
C GLU A 109 -5.64 5.44 -14.30
N SER A 110 -4.35 5.82 -14.37
CA SER A 110 -3.29 4.92 -14.82
C SER A 110 -3.16 3.68 -13.93
N LEU A 111 -3.35 3.83 -12.61
CA LEU A 111 -3.34 2.72 -11.68
C LEU A 111 -4.53 1.78 -11.94
N ALA A 112 -5.73 2.33 -12.07
CA ALA A 112 -6.94 1.57 -12.38
C ALA A 112 -6.80 0.79 -13.69
N ASP A 113 -6.31 1.42 -14.76
CA ASP A 113 -6.08 0.78 -16.05
C ASP A 113 -5.06 -0.36 -15.96
N SER A 114 -3.97 -0.16 -15.21
CA SER A 114 -2.92 -1.18 -15.07
C SER A 114 -3.35 -2.38 -14.22
N CYS A 115 -4.22 -2.15 -13.23
CA CYS A 115 -4.64 -3.14 -12.26
C CYS A 115 -5.94 -3.85 -12.67
N PHE A 116 -6.81 -3.14 -13.38
CA PHE A 116 -8.16 -3.56 -13.74
C PHE A 116 -8.47 -3.25 -15.21
N PRO A 117 -7.65 -3.69 -16.19
CA PRO A 117 -7.84 -3.32 -17.59
C PRO A 117 -9.21 -3.76 -18.12
N VAL A 118 -9.92 -2.85 -18.80
CA VAL A 118 -11.27 -3.08 -19.35
C VAL A 118 -11.35 -4.32 -20.25
N SER A 119 -10.25 -4.66 -20.92
CA SER A 119 -10.14 -5.83 -21.81
C SER A 119 -10.14 -7.19 -21.10
N LYS A 120 -10.03 -7.24 -19.77
CA LYS A 120 -10.00 -8.51 -18.99
C LYS A 120 -11.37 -8.97 -18.48
N GLY A 121 -12.48 -8.37 -18.93
CA GLY A 121 -13.82 -8.92 -18.80
C GLY A 121 -14.86 -8.04 -18.10
N PRO A 122 -16.07 -8.58 -17.84
CA PRO A 122 -17.20 -7.80 -17.31
C PRO A 122 -17.01 -7.32 -15.86
N VAL A 123 -16.08 -7.90 -15.10
CA VAL A 123 -15.74 -7.46 -13.73
C VAL A 123 -14.95 -6.15 -13.75
N THR A 124 -14.05 -5.97 -14.72
CA THR A 124 -13.26 -4.75 -14.90
C THR A 124 -14.05 -3.62 -15.56
N GLY A 125 -15.05 -3.94 -16.39
CA GLY A 125 -15.99 -2.93 -16.94
C GLY A 125 -16.80 -2.23 -15.85
N ARG A 126 -17.30 -2.99 -14.85
CA ARG A 126 -18.05 -2.46 -13.70
C ARG A 126 -17.25 -1.46 -12.85
N LEU A 127 -15.91 -1.59 -12.79
CA LEU A 127 -15.03 -0.63 -12.12
C LEU A 127 -14.88 0.69 -12.88
N HIS A 128 -15.03 0.66 -14.20
CA HIS A 128 -14.95 1.84 -15.07
C HIS A 128 -16.31 2.52 -15.28
N GLY A 129 -17.38 1.99 -14.66
CA GLY A 129 -18.74 2.52 -14.82
C GLY A 129 -19.35 2.24 -16.20
N ILE A 130 -18.87 1.20 -16.90
CA ILE A 130 -19.39 0.73 -18.20
C ILE A 130 -20.28 -0.50 -17.98
#